data_AF-A0A2V5TJY2-F1
#
_entry.id   AF-A0A2V5TJY2-F1
#
_cell.length_a   1.000
_cell.length_b   1.000
_cell.length_c   1.000
_cell.angle_alpha   90.00
_cell.angle_beta   90.00
_cell.angle_gamma   90.00
#
_symmetry.space_group_name_H-M   'P 1'
#
loop_
_entity.id
_entity.type
_entity.pdbx_description
1 polymer ?
#
loop_
_entity_poly.entity_id
_entity_poly.type
_entity_poly.pdbx_seq_one_letter_code
_entity_poly.pdbx_strand_id
1 'polypeptide(L)'
;MKILCTLALALVAGCCVAAEPTWNPADAVKEAEQDIRTGHIKFYWSGSIASMPVSVPIEVAKQYPKANAGVGCVTSDIQLRKRQEEYARRYNEKIFAYVTQKH
;
A
#
# COMPACT_ATOMS: atom_id res chain seq x y z
N MET A 1 -43.75 -1.65 1.02
CA MET A 1 -42.65 -1.17 0.16
C MET A 1 -41.70 -0.22 0.92
N LYS A 2 -41.03 -0.69 1.98
CA LYS A 2 -39.97 0.08 2.67
C LYS A 2 -38.79 -0.79 3.13
N ILE A 3 -39.00 -2.11 3.26
CA ILE A 3 -37.99 -3.06 3.74
C ILE A 3 -37.08 -3.58 2.59
N LEU A 4 -37.51 -3.50 1.34
CA LEU A 4 -36.67 -3.85 0.18
C LEU A 4 -35.57 -2.80 -0.12
N CYS A 5 -35.82 -1.53 0.21
CA CYS A 5 -34.86 -0.45 -0.08
C CYS A 5 -33.65 -0.45 0.86
N THR A 6 -33.78 -0.93 2.10
CA THR A 6 -32.68 -0.99 3.06
C THR A 6 -31.70 -2.12 2.77
N LEU A 7 -32.14 -3.24 2.19
CA LEU A 7 -31.25 -4.34 1.79
C LEU A 7 -30.39 -4.01 0.57
N ALA A 8 -30.86 -3.12 -0.32
CA ALA A 8 -30.11 -2.72 -1.51
C ALA A 8 -28.91 -1.80 -1.20
N LEU A 9 -29.00 -0.97 -0.14
CA LEU A 9 -27.90 -0.08 0.26
C LEU A 9 -26.75 -0.80 0.98
N ALA A 10 -27.02 -1.93 1.64
CA ALA A 10 -25.99 -2.73 2.29
C ALA A 10 -25.13 -3.54 1.29
N LEU A 11 -25.65 -3.82 0.08
CA LEU A 11 -24.95 -4.62 -0.92
C LEU A 11 -23.97 -3.81 -1.81
N VAL A 12 -24.09 -2.47 -1.84
CA VAL A 12 -23.21 -1.60 -2.65
C VAL A 12 -21.95 -1.15 -1.88
N ALA A 13 -21.81 -1.55 -0.61
CA ALA A 13 -20.49 -1.64 0.04
C ALA A 13 -19.69 -2.84 -0.50
N GLY A 14 -19.86 -3.14 -1.79
CA GLY A 14 -19.20 -4.20 -2.52
C GLY A 14 -17.72 -3.89 -2.61
N CYS A 15 -16.98 -4.51 -1.70
CA CYS A 15 -15.61 -4.97 -1.88
C CYS A 15 -14.83 -4.21 -2.97
N CYS A 16 -14.34 -3.01 -2.63
CA CYS A 16 -13.11 -2.51 -3.25
C CYS A 16 -12.00 -3.44 -2.78
N VAL A 17 -11.93 -4.65 -3.34
CA VAL A 17 -10.72 -5.45 -3.30
C VAL A 17 -9.73 -4.62 -4.09
N ALA A 18 -8.91 -3.84 -3.38
CA ALA A 18 -7.83 -3.11 -4.01
C ALA A 18 -7.06 -4.13 -4.83
N ALA A 19 -7.10 -3.96 -6.16
CA ALA A 19 -6.38 -4.85 -7.05
C ALA A 19 -4.93 -4.90 -6.57
N GLU A 20 -4.37 -6.11 -6.47
CA GLU A 20 -2.97 -6.23 -6.10
C GLU A 20 -2.12 -5.36 -7.04
N PRO A 21 -1.12 -4.63 -6.52
CA PRO A 21 -0.29 -3.81 -7.36
C PRO A 21 0.28 -4.65 -8.50
N THR A 22 0.37 -4.05 -9.69
CA THR A 22 1.02 -4.68 -10.86
C THR A 22 2.51 -4.95 -10.62
N TRP A 23 3.05 -4.46 -9.50
CA TRP A 23 4.46 -4.44 -9.12
C TRP A 23 5.34 -3.78 -10.20
N ASN A 24 4.74 -2.95 -11.04
CA ASN A 24 5.44 -2.13 -12.01
C ASN A 24 5.96 -0.86 -11.31
N PRO A 25 7.28 -0.64 -11.23
CA PRO A 25 7.83 0.54 -10.55
C PRO A 25 7.35 1.89 -11.09
N ALA A 26 6.82 1.94 -12.32
CA ALA A 26 6.21 3.15 -12.89
C ALA A 26 4.85 3.49 -12.27
N ASP A 27 4.11 2.49 -11.79
CA ASP A 27 2.80 2.68 -11.18
C ASP A 27 2.92 3.09 -9.70
N ALA A 28 4.02 2.72 -9.03
CA ALA A 28 4.30 3.06 -7.63
C ALA A 28 4.22 4.57 -7.35
N VAL A 29 4.81 5.41 -8.21
CA VAL A 29 4.79 6.87 -8.03
C VAL A 29 3.39 7.43 -8.25
N LYS A 30 2.66 6.92 -9.25
CA LYS A 30 1.29 7.35 -9.53
C LYS A 30 0.34 7.00 -8.38
N GLU A 31 0.49 5.80 -7.81
CA GLU A 31 -0.26 5.38 -6.63
C GLU A 31 0.05 6.28 -5.45
N ALA A 32 1.34 6.55 -5.15
CA ALA A 32 1.72 7.43 -4.06
C ALA A 32 1.12 8.83 -4.22
N GLU A 33 1.14 9.39 -5.44
CA GLU A 33 0.52 10.70 -5.72
C GLU A 33 -1.00 10.68 -5.57
N GLN A 34 -1.66 9.60 -5.98
CA GLN A 34 -3.09 9.43 -5.78
C GLN A 34 -3.43 9.34 -4.29
N ASP A 35 -2.71 8.52 -3.53
CA ASP A 35 -2.93 8.32 -2.10
C ASP A 35 -2.63 9.61 -1.31
N ILE A 36 -1.64 10.40 -1.72
CA ILE A 36 -1.41 11.76 -1.19
C ILE A 36 -2.64 12.65 -1.42
N ARG A 37 -3.19 12.67 -2.64
CA ARG A 37 -4.36 13.50 -2.98
C ARG A 37 -5.63 13.07 -2.23
N THR A 38 -5.82 11.77 -2.03
CA THR A 38 -7.00 11.24 -1.34
C THR A 38 -6.82 11.06 0.16
N GLY A 39 -5.63 11.33 0.70
CA GLY A 39 -5.31 11.16 2.12
C GLY A 39 -5.18 9.70 2.56
N HIS A 40 -5.03 8.76 1.65
CA HIS A 40 -4.88 7.32 1.94
C HIS A 40 -3.42 6.94 2.18
N ILE A 41 -2.76 7.66 3.09
CA ILE A 41 -1.34 7.47 3.37
C ILE A 41 -1.10 6.10 4.02
N LYS A 42 -0.12 5.36 3.50
CA LYS A 42 0.33 4.06 4.00
C LYS A 42 1.83 3.90 3.71
N PHE A 43 2.47 2.90 4.31
CA PHE A 43 3.83 2.49 3.94
C PHE A 43 3.85 1.01 3.56
N TYR A 44 4.63 0.67 2.55
CA TYR A 44 4.92 -0.71 2.18
C TYR A 44 6.03 -1.30 3.05
N TRP A 45 5.82 -2.53 3.47
CA TRP A 45 6.75 -3.33 4.26
C TRP A 45 7.11 -4.58 3.47
N SER A 46 8.37 -4.99 3.53
CA SER A 46 8.88 -6.21 2.89
C SER A 46 9.54 -7.12 3.94
N GLY A 47 9.49 -8.43 3.71
CA GLY A 47 10.09 -9.44 4.56
C GLY A 47 9.07 -10.47 5.07
N SER A 48 9.57 -11.66 5.41
CA SER A 48 8.75 -12.81 5.81
C SER A 48 8.45 -12.81 7.31
N ILE A 49 9.47 -13.07 8.14
CA ILE A 49 9.33 -13.24 9.61
C ILE A 49 9.43 -11.89 10.33
N ALA A 50 10.37 -11.04 9.89
CA ALA A 50 10.59 -9.71 10.43
C ALA A 50 10.47 -8.68 9.30
N SER A 51 9.23 -8.41 8.88
CA SER A 51 8.99 -7.41 7.83
C SER A 51 9.44 -6.02 8.31
N MET A 52 10.18 -5.30 7.48
CA MET A 52 10.63 -3.94 7.75
C MET A 52 10.03 -3.00 6.70
N PRO A 53 9.79 -1.72 7.05
CA PRO A 53 9.37 -0.75 6.06
C PRO A 53 10.50 -0.52 5.05
N VAL A 54 10.15 -0.45 3.77
CA VAL A 54 11.16 -0.32 2.71
C VAL A 54 11.64 1.13 2.63
N SER A 55 12.94 1.35 2.81
CA SER A 55 13.65 2.63 2.61
C SER A 55 13.15 3.83 3.43
N VAL A 56 12.49 3.60 4.56
CA VAL A 56 12.02 4.68 5.46
C VAL A 56 12.27 4.31 6.93
N PRO A 57 12.45 5.30 7.83
CA PRO A 57 12.59 5.03 9.26
C PRO A 57 11.36 4.31 9.82
N ILE A 58 11.60 3.31 10.68
CA ILE A 58 10.53 2.48 11.25
C ILE A 58 9.64 3.27 12.19
N GLU A 59 10.19 4.26 12.88
CA GLU A 59 9.52 5.17 13.80
C GLU A 59 8.47 6.01 13.07
N VAL A 60 8.74 6.37 11.81
CA VAL A 60 7.80 7.10 10.95
C VAL A 60 6.79 6.14 10.37
N ALA A 61 7.23 5.03 9.78
CA ALA A 61 6.34 4.10 9.10
C ALA A 61 5.28 3.46 10.02
N LYS A 62 5.62 3.22 11.30
CA LYS A 62 4.69 2.65 12.30
C LYS A 62 3.51 3.55 12.65
N GLN A 63 3.56 4.84 12.32
CA GLN A 63 2.48 5.79 12.59
C GLN A 63 1.35 5.72 11.54
N TYR A 64 1.55 4.96 10.46
CA TYR A 64 0.63 4.88 9.33
C TYR A 64 0.22 3.42 9.05
N PRO A 65 -0.89 3.20 8.32
CA PRO A 65 -1.27 1.88 7.83
C PRO A 65 -0.12 1.16 7.11
N LYS A 66 -0.01 -0.15 7.39
CA LYS A 66 0.95 -1.06 6.75
C LYS A 66 0.33 -1.70 5.50
N ALA A 67 1.03 -1.62 4.37
CA ALA A 67 0.78 -2.42 3.18
C ALA A 67 1.88 -3.46 2.98
N ASN A 68 1.52 -4.63 2.46
CA ASN A 68 2.46 -5.73 2.28
C ASN A 68 3.04 -5.70 0.87
N ALA A 69 4.37 -5.57 0.75
CA ALA A 69 5.11 -5.82 -0.48
C ALA A 69 5.88 -7.13 -0.32
N GLY A 70 5.22 -8.25 -0.61
CA GLY A 70 5.83 -9.59 -0.46
C GLY A 70 5.92 -10.09 0.99
N VAL A 71 5.06 -9.63 1.90
CA VAL A 71 4.96 -10.16 3.27
C VAL A 71 4.09 -11.42 3.28
N GLY A 72 4.54 -12.46 3.97
CA GLY A 72 3.74 -13.67 4.27
C GLY A 72 4.22 -14.95 3.60
N CYS A 73 4.92 -14.88 2.45
CA CYS A 73 5.43 -16.07 1.76
C CYS A 73 6.88 -15.87 1.30
N VAL A 74 7.72 -16.89 1.50
CA VAL A 74 9.02 -16.97 0.81
C VAL A 74 8.72 -17.06 -0.68
N THR A 75 8.87 -15.95 -1.39
CA THR A 75 8.71 -15.94 -2.85
C THR A 75 9.97 -16.53 -3.46
N SER A 76 9.85 -17.73 -4.04
CA SER A 76 10.94 -18.37 -4.81
C SER A 76 11.28 -17.61 -6.10
N ASP A 77 10.33 -16.80 -6.59
CA ASP A 77 10.54 -15.86 -7.70
C ASP A 77 11.32 -14.61 -7.25
N ILE A 78 12.65 -14.68 -7.44
CA ILE A 78 13.57 -13.57 -7.14
C ILE A 78 13.22 -12.30 -7.92
N GLN A 79 12.72 -12.42 -9.15
CA GLN A 79 12.40 -11.26 -9.99
C GLN A 79 11.13 -10.56 -9.52
N LEU A 80 10.12 -11.32 -9.08
CA LEU A 80 8.95 -10.75 -8.42
C LEU A 80 9.34 -10.01 -7.14
N ARG A 81 10.18 -10.61 -6.29
CA ARG A 81 10.65 -9.96 -5.06
C ARG A 81 11.35 -8.63 -5.34
N LYS A 82 12.26 -8.60 -6.32
CA LYS A 82 12.95 -7.36 -6.73
C LYS A 82 11.97 -6.29 -7.21
N ARG A 83 10.96 -6.68 -7.99
CA ARG A 83 9.91 -5.75 -8.46
C ARG A 83 9.06 -5.21 -7.31
N GLN A 84 8.68 -6.06 -6.36
CA GLN A 84 7.94 -5.66 -5.15
C GLN A 84 8.74 -4.69 -4.27
N GLU A 85 10.03 -4.97 -4.03
CA GLU A 85 10.91 -4.10 -3.25
C GLU A 85 11.14 -2.76 -3.95
N GLU A 86 11.41 -2.75 -5.26
CA GLU A 86 11.60 -1.50 -6.01
C GLU A 86 10.31 -0.68 -6.10
N TYR A 87 9.15 -1.34 -6.23
CA TYR A 87 7.84 -0.70 -6.15
C TYR A 87 7.66 -0.01 -4.79
N ALA A 88 7.83 -0.78 -3.71
CA ALA A 88 7.70 -0.30 -2.35
C ALA A 88 8.66 0.86 -2.05
N ARG A 89 9.90 0.78 -2.52
CA ARG A 89 10.91 1.84 -2.38
C ARG A 89 10.42 3.15 -2.99
N ARG A 90 10.05 3.15 -4.27
CA ARG A 90 9.61 4.37 -4.98
C ARG A 90 8.36 4.97 -4.37
N TYR A 91 7.40 4.13 -4.01
CA TYR A 91 6.18 4.56 -3.34
C TYR A 91 6.51 5.21 -1.99
N ASN A 92 7.25 4.50 -1.13
CA ASN A 92 7.55 4.94 0.23
C ASN A 92 8.40 6.21 0.24
N GLU A 93 9.38 6.36 -0.67
CA GLU A 93 10.18 7.58 -0.79
C GLU A 93 9.31 8.82 -1.04
N LYS A 94 8.32 8.70 -1.95
CA LYS A 94 7.40 9.78 -2.28
C LYS A 94 6.49 10.13 -1.10
N ILE A 95 5.92 9.11 -0.43
CA ILE A 95 5.10 9.31 0.77
C ILE A 95 5.91 9.92 1.90
N PHE A 96 7.14 9.43 2.12
CA PHE A 96 8.03 9.90 3.18
C PHE A 96 8.39 11.38 3.00
N ALA A 97 8.72 11.77 1.76
CA ALA A 97 8.96 13.18 1.43
C ALA A 97 7.74 14.05 1.72
N TYR A 98 6.53 13.58 1.40
CA TYR A 98 5.30 14.32 1.69
C TYR A 98 5.03 14.47 3.19
N VAL A 99 5.12 13.38 3.96
CA VAL A 99 4.80 13.44 5.40
C VAL A 99 5.84 14.23 6.18
N THR A 100 7.11 14.19 5.79
CA THR A 100 8.18 14.96 6.45
C THR A 100 8.11 16.46 6.16
N GLN A 101 7.58 16.88 5.01
CA GLN A 101 7.34 18.30 4.69
C GLN A 101 6.12 18.89 5.41
N LYS A 102 5.23 18.06 5.94
CA LYS A 102 4.05 18.53 6.69
C LYS A 102 4.33 18.84 8.17
N HIS A 103 5.49 18.45 8.68
CA HIS A 103 5.95 18.69 10.05
C HIS A 103 6.93 19.85 10.10
#